data_AF-A0A8K0XSI0-F1
#
_entry.id   AF-A0A8K0XSI0-F1
#
_cell.length_a   1.000
_cell.length_b   1.000
_cell.length_c   1.000
_cell.angle_alpha   90.00
_cell.angle_beta   90.00
_cell.angle_gamma   90.00
#
_symmetry.space_group_name_H-M   'P 1'
#
loop_
_entity.id
_entity.type
_entity.pdbx_description
1 polymer ?
#
loop_
_entity_poly.entity_id
_entity_poly.type
_entity_poly.pdbx_seq_one_letter_code
_entity_poly.pdbx_strand_id
1 'polypeptide(L)'
;MANENAAGPSSPLVSPTPTLSPASLVGSMYSLPTISPEVQGLQETLATMKGSLGSLGQVFDTLGQQTAQMVQIGGELETAQHLNKVRKEMEAQDRKVDDQVEEIKILLQRALQVEIIDHLRQVIEAGVLEQIDEQVKEQVGRILPSYFPQDVLDEVEHYRQQLDEVQRALHNSESRKANSLLRSNRLTDPLHTIYKTDGTVSSLFPRDVKSLFSMDAETAILLLEEYGMTDVSATRERNVNRFMQFCGVSYQLLAAPRRPTNPTQGAS
;
A
#
# COMPACT_ATOMS: atom_id res chain seq x y z
N MET A 1 -10.54 53.59 -62.36
CA MET A 1 -11.84 53.30 -61.73
C MET A 1 -11.52 52.88 -60.30
N ALA A 2 -11.37 53.84 -59.38
CA ALA A 2 -12.45 54.44 -58.58
C ALA A 2 -13.09 53.39 -57.64
N ASN A 3 -13.22 53.60 -56.33
CA ASN A 3 -12.74 54.60 -55.39
C ASN A 3 -13.10 54.09 -53.97
N GLU A 4 -12.33 54.49 -52.95
CA GLU A 4 -12.79 55.05 -51.65
C GLU A 4 -13.99 54.45 -50.86
N ASN A 5 -14.06 54.46 -49.53
CA ASN A 5 -13.23 54.98 -48.44
C ASN A 5 -13.88 54.55 -47.10
N ALA A 6 -13.20 54.90 -46.01
CA ALA A 6 -13.74 55.24 -44.68
C ALA A 6 -14.05 54.06 -43.72
N ALA A 7 -13.72 54.12 -42.44
CA ALA A 7 -12.95 55.05 -41.61
C ALA A 7 -12.79 54.38 -40.22
N GLY A 8 -11.74 54.72 -39.46
CA GLY A 8 -11.58 54.36 -38.03
C GLY A 8 -12.58 55.10 -37.12
N PRO A 9 -12.30 55.36 -35.81
CA PRO A 9 -11.07 55.12 -35.05
C PRO A 9 -11.27 54.68 -33.56
N SER A 10 -10.14 54.56 -32.84
CA SER A 10 -9.91 54.93 -31.42
C SER A 10 -10.53 54.14 -30.23
N SER A 11 -9.60 53.51 -29.50
CA SER A 11 -9.32 53.71 -28.07
C SER A 11 -9.76 52.65 -27.03
N PRO A 12 -8.93 52.49 -25.96
CA PRO A 12 -8.93 51.36 -25.03
C PRO A 12 -9.71 51.68 -23.75
N LEU A 13 -10.30 50.68 -23.09
CA LEU A 13 -10.91 50.91 -21.78
C LEU A 13 -10.91 49.65 -20.89
N VAL A 14 -10.35 49.85 -19.69
CA VAL A 14 -10.72 49.27 -18.38
C VAL A 14 -10.32 47.83 -18.06
N SER A 15 -9.25 47.78 -17.27
CA SER A 15 -8.99 46.81 -16.21
C SER A 15 -10.13 46.71 -15.18
N PRO A 16 -10.43 45.49 -14.70
CA PRO A 16 -10.85 45.31 -13.32
C PRO A 16 -9.77 44.55 -12.54
N THR A 17 -9.25 45.24 -11.53
CA THR A 17 -8.53 44.71 -10.38
C THR A 17 -9.33 43.60 -9.70
N PRO A 18 -8.77 42.41 -9.44
CA PRO A 18 -9.21 41.56 -8.35
C PRO A 18 -8.27 41.74 -7.16
N THR A 19 -8.78 42.48 -6.19
CA THR A 19 -8.59 42.38 -4.74
C THR A 19 -7.73 41.22 -4.25
N LEU A 20 -6.67 41.58 -3.51
CA LEU A 20 -5.88 40.72 -2.66
C LEU A 20 -6.76 40.02 -1.61
N SER A 21 -6.64 38.69 -1.54
CA SER A 21 -6.94 37.89 -0.36
C SER A 21 -5.86 36.80 -0.25
N PRO A 22 -5.02 36.81 0.79
CA PRO A 22 -4.04 35.76 1.01
C PRO A 22 -4.64 34.74 1.97
N ALA A 23 -5.10 33.59 1.46
CA ALA A 23 -5.40 32.45 2.31
C ALA A 23 -5.37 31.14 1.51
N SER A 24 -4.43 30.28 1.93
CA SER A 24 -4.53 28.81 1.90
C SER A 24 -4.25 28.09 0.58
N LEU A 25 -3.05 27.50 0.48
CA LEU A 25 -2.83 26.04 0.46
C LEU A 25 -1.39 25.73 0.00
N VAL A 26 -0.42 26.01 0.88
CA VAL A 26 0.90 25.37 0.83
C VAL A 26 0.75 24.05 1.59
N GLY A 27 0.76 22.95 0.85
CA GLY A 27 0.71 21.60 1.40
C GLY A 27 1.97 21.30 2.23
N SER A 28 1.79 21.31 3.54
CA SER A 28 2.15 20.22 4.45
C SER A 28 3.38 19.36 4.06
N MET A 29 4.57 19.82 4.41
CA MET A 29 5.80 19.01 4.50
C MET A 29 6.62 19.45 5.73
N TYR A 30 5.96 19.59 6.88
CA TYR A 30 6.63 19.66 8.17
C TYR A 30 5.85 18.75 9.11
N SER A 31 6.16 17.46 9.06
CA SER A 31 5.89 16.59 10.19
C SER A 31 6.63 17.20 11.38
N LEU A 32 5.87 17.70 12.37
CA LEU A 32 6.41 18.00 13.68
C LEU A 32 7.25 16.80 14.14
N PRO A 33 8.39 16.99 14.81
CA PRO A 33 9.06 15.90 15.47
C PRO A 33 8.03 15.27 16.42
N THR A 34 7.62 14.05 16.09
CA THR A 34 6.82 13.21 16.96
C THR A 34 7.58 13.14 18.28
N ILE A 35 7.06 13.84 19.28
CA ILE A 35 7.56 13.80 20.64
C ILE A 35 7.48 12.32 21.03
N SER A 36 8.64 11.68 21.07
CA SER A 36 8.81 10.29 21.45
C SER A 36 8.00 10.01 22.73
N PRO A 37 7.31 8.87 22.86
CA PRO A 37 6.63 8.48 24.09
C PRO A 37 7.57 8.42 25.30
N GLU A 38 8.89 8.37 25.09
CA GLU A 38 9.88 8.54 26.17
C GLU A 38 9.89 9.93 26.79
N VAL A 39 9.63 11.00 26.02
CA VAL A 39 9.61 12.38 26.56
C VAL A 39 8.38 12.59 27.45
N GLN A 40 7.25 11.96 27.12
CA GLN A 40 6.08 11.92 27.99
C GLN A 40 6.34 11.09 29.27
N GLY A 41 7.01 9.94 29.14
CA GLY A 41 7.43 9.15 30.30
C GLY A 41 8.41 9.91 31.22
N LEU A 42 9.33 10.69 30.64
CA LEU A 42 10.23 11.57 31.41
C LEU A 42 9.48 12.70 32.11
N GLN A 43 8.44 13.26 31.49
CA GLN A 43 7.64 14.30 32.12
C GLN A 43 6.80 13.76 33.28
N GLU A 44 6.28 12.53 33.15
CA GLU A 44 5.51 11.86 34.20
C GLU A 44 6.40 11.47 35.38
N THR A 45 7.60 10.95 35.12
CA THR A 45 8.61 10.65 36.16
C THR A 45 9.09 11.91 36.89
N LEU A 46 9.32 13.01 36.17
CA LEU A 46 9.70 14.29 36.77
C LEU A 46 8.55 14.88 37.61
N ALA A 47 7.31 14.74 37.14
CA ALA A 47 6.13 15.13 37.91
C ALA A 47 5.96 14.28 39.19
N THR A 48 6.21 12.97 39.13
CA THR A 48 6.20 12.10 40.32
C THR A 48 7.34 12.44 41.28
N MET A 49 8.54 12.69 40.78
CA MET A 49 9.67 13.14 41.60
C MET A 49 9.36 14.47 42.29
N LYS A 50 8.81 15.45 41.56
CA LYS A 50 8.40 16.74 42.13
C LYS A 50 7.28 16.59 43.17
N GLY A 51 6.34 15.68 42.95
CA GLY A 51 5.31 15.31 43.92
C GLY A 51 5.90 14.68 45.19
N SER A 52 6.86 13.76 45.04
CA SER A 52 7.55 13.14 46.16
C SER A 52 8.39 14.15 46.96
N LEU A 53 9.05 15.11 46.30
CA LEU A 53 9.76 16.23 46.94
C LEU A 53 8.83 17.15 47.72
N GLY A 54 7.66 17.47 47.15
CA GLY A 54 6.63 18.24 47.86
C GLY A 54 6.08 17.50 49.07
N SER A 55 5.85 16.20 48.96
CA SER A 55 5.45 15.34 50.08
C SER A 55 6.54 15.25 51.15
N LEU A 56 7.82 15.13 50.76
CA LEU A 56 8.94 15.14 51.69
C LEU A 56 9.04 16.48 52.43
N GLY A 57 8.81 17.60 51.73
CA GLY A 57 8.71 18.93 52.34
C GLY A 57 7.61 19.01 53.41
N GLN A 58 6.42 18.46 53.13
CA GLN A 58 5.33 18.39 54.12
C GLN A 58 5.66 17.48 55.31
N VAL A 59 6.36 16.36 55.08
CA VAL A 59 6.86 15.50 56.16
C VAL A 59 7.89 16.25 57.02
N PHE A 60 8.74 17.09 56.42
CA PHE A 60 9.67 17.93 57.18
C PHE A 60 8.99 19.05 57.94
N ASP A 61 7.95 19.68 57.39
CA ASP A 61 7.18 20.71 58.10
C ASP A 61 6.45 20.11 59.31
N THR A 62 5.86 18.92 59.15
CA THR A 62 5.22 18.20 60.26
C THR A 62 6.22 17.70 61.28
N LEU A 63 7.39 17.22 60.87
CA LEU A 63 8.48 16.86 61.77
C LEU A 63 9.04 18.09 62.50
N GLY A 64 9.13 19.23 61.82
CA GLY A 64 9.54 20.51 62.38
C GLY A 64 8.57 21.00 63.44
N GLN A 65 7.26 20.88 63.19
CA GLN A 65 6.22 21.18 64.18
C GLN A 65 6.25 20.21 65.36
N GLN A 66 6.40 18.90 65.12
CA GLN A 66 6.55 17.91 66.19
C GLN A 66 7.82 18.13 67.02
N THR A 67 8.92 18.54 66.38
CA THR A 67 10.18 18.84 67.08
C THR A 67 10.05 20.10 67.92
N ALA A 68 9.40 21.16 67.41
CA ALA A 68 9.11 22.36 68.18
C ALA A 68 8.25 22.05 69.42
N GLN A 69 7.31 21.10 69.30
CA GLN A 69 6.48 20.64 70.41
C GLN A 69 7.24 19.75 71.40
N MET A 70 8.24 18.98 70.95
CA MET A 70 9.07 18.11 71.79
C MET A 70 10.19 18.87 72.53
N VAL A 71 10.72 19.96 71.95
CA VAL A 71 11.61 20.92 72.62
C VAL A 71 10.94 21.49 73.87
N GLN A 72 9.63 21.71 73.82
CA GLN A 72 8.84 22.20 74.95
C GLN A 72 8.72 21.19 76.13
N ILE A 73 9.06 19.90 75.92
CA ILE A 73 8.92 18.82 76.92
C ILE A 73 10.26 18.44 77.59
N GLY A 74 11.38 19.10 77.25
CA GLY A 74 12.62 19.02 78.04
C GLY A 74 13.64 17.96 77.60
N GLY A 75 13.72 17.68 76.30
CA GLY A 75 14.81 16.91 75.66
C GLY A 75 15.69 17.77 74.74
N GLU A 76 15.96 19.02 75.11
CA GLU A 76 16.45 20.09 74.22
C GLU A 76 17.86 19.86 73.64
N LEU A 77 18.73 19.11 74.31
CA LEU A 77 20.12 18.97 73.89
C LEU A 77 20.31 17.88 72.82
N GLU A 78 19.66 16.72 72.97
CA GLU A 78 19.81 15.60 72.05
C GLU A 78 19.08 15.87 70.72
N THR A 79 17.90 16.48 70.79
CA THR A 79 17.10 16.84 69.60
C THR A 79 17.80 17.87 68.69
N ALA A 80 18.46 18.87 69.28
CA ALA A 80 19.25 19.86 68.53
C ALA A 80 20.48 19.25 67.84
N GLN A 81 21.11 18.24 68.46
CA GLN A 81 22.22 17.50 67.84
C GLN A 81 21.74 16.65 66.66
N HIS A 82 20.59 15.99 66.81
CA HIS A 82 19.99 15.22 65.71
C HIS A 82 19.59 16.10 64.53
N LEU A 83 19.02 17.29 64.78
CA LEU A 83 18.61 18.21 63.72
C LEU A 83 19.81 18.76 62.93
N ASN A 84 20.90 19.11 63.61
CA ASN A 84 22.14 19.51 62.95
C ASN A 84 22.78 18.37 62.14
N LYS A 85 22.70 17.13 62.66
CA LYS A 85 23.18 15.95 61.93
C LYS A 85 22.37 15.72 60.65
N VAL A 86 21.04 15.78 60.72
CA VAL A 86 20.15 15.66 59.55
C VAL A 86 20.41 16.77 58.54
N ARG A 87 20.59 18.01 58.98
CA ARG A 87 20.92 19.14 58.08
C ARG A 87 22.23 18.92 57.34
N LYS A 88 23.26 18.45 58.03
CA LYS A 88 24.56 18.14 57.44
C LYS A 88 24.50 16.96 56.48
N GLU A 89 23.73 15.94 56.82
CA GLU A 89 23.45 14.80 55.93
C GLU A 89 22.67 15.25 54.68
N MET A 90 21.72 16.18 54.83
CA MET A 90 20.95 16.76 53.73
C MET A 90 21.83 17.57 52.78
N GLU A 91 22.69 18.45 53.30
CA GLU A 91 23.64 19.22 52.48
C GLU A 91 24.64 18.30 51.74
N ALA A 92 25.06 17.21 52.37
CA ALA A 92 25.92 16.21 51.73
C ALA A 92 25.17 15.43 50.64
N GLN A 93 23.88 15.15 50.86
CA GLN A 93 23.03 14.46 49.91
C GLN A 93 22.66 15.35 48.73
N ASP A 94 22.37 16.63 48.95
CA ASP A 94 22.10 17.61 47.90
C ASP A 94 23.31 17.75 46.96
N ARG A 95 24.52 17.87 47.51
CA ARG A 95 25.74 17.89 46.68
C ARG A 95 25.89 16.61 45.85
N LYS A 96 25.59 15.46 46.44
CA LYS A 96 25.65 14.18 45.72
C LYS A 96 24.61 14.10 44.61
N VAL A 97 23.42 14.64 44.83
CA VAL A 97 22.37 14.71 43.80
C VAL A 97 22.79 15.67 42.69
N ASP A 98 23.34 16.84 43.02
CA ASP A 98 23.84 17.79 42.02
C ASP A 98 24.95 17.17 41.16
N ASP A 99 25.89 16.46 41.78
CA ASP A 99 26.95 15.73 41.07
C ASP A 99 26.38 14.65 40.13
N GLN A 100 25.36 13.90 40.59
CA GLN A 100 24.68 12.89 39.78
C GLN A 100 23.90 13.50 38.61
N VAL A 101 23.24 14.64 38.83
CA VAL A 101 22.50 15.35 37.79
C VAL A 101 23.45 15.84 36.70
N GLU A 102 24.61 16.38 37.07
CA GLU A 102 25.60 16.83 36.09
C GLU A 102 26.20 15.63 35.32
N GLU A 103 26.44 14.49 35.97
CA GLU A 103 26.87 13.26 35.30
C GLU A 103 25.83 12.78 34.28
N ILE A 104 24.55 12.73 34.67
CA ILE A 104 23.44 12.36 33.77
C ILE A 104 23.37 13.30 32.58
N LYS A 105 23.54 14.61 32.80
CA LYS A 105 23.51 15.62 31.74
C LYS A 105 24.65 15.42 30.74
N ILE A 106 25.85 15.10 31.20
CA ILE A 106 27.01 14.81 30.34
C ILE A 106 26.75 13.54 29.51
N LEU A 107 26.23 12.49 30.15
CA LEU A 107 25.89 11.23 29.47
C LEU A 107 24.80 11.44 28.42
N LEU A 108 23.74 12.17 28.78
CA LEU A 108 22.63 12.49 27.88
C LEU A 108 23.10 13.33 26.70
N GLN A 109 23.91 14.35 26.94
CA GLN A 109 24.46 15.20 25.88
C GLN A 109 25.33 14.39 24.91
N ARG A 110 26.14 13.47 25.42
CA ARG A 110 27.00 12.60 24.59
C ARG A 110 26.18 11.59 23.78
N ALA A 111 25.20 10.94 24.42
CA ALA A 111 24.32 9.98 23.75
C ALA A 111 23.52 10.66 22.63
N LEU A 112 22.88 11.80 22.93
CA LEU A 112 22.12 12.57 21.95
C LEU A 112 23.00 13.07 20.81
N GLN A 113 24.21 13.56 21.09
CA GLN A 113 25.09 14.04 20.01
C GLN A 113 25.47 12.91 19.04
N VAL A 114 25.84 11.73 19.55
CA VAL A 114 26.22 10.60 18.68
C VAL A 114 25.00 10.13 17.89
N GLU A 115 23.86 9.93 18.54
CA GLU A 115 22.65 9.41 17.90
C GLU A 115 22.09 10.38 16.85
N ILE A 116 22.05 11.68 17.15
CA ILE A 116 21.58 12.70 16.20
C ILE A 116 22.51 12.79 15.00
N ILE A 117 23.83 12.73 15.20
CA ILE A 117 24.79 12.77 14.10
C ILE A 117 24.62 11.52 13.21
N ASP A 118 24.51 10.33 13.81
CA ASP A 118 24.33 9.09 13.05
C ASP A 118 22.99 9.07 12.30
N HIS A 119 21.91 9.54 12.93
CA HIS A 119 20.61 9.63 12.27
C HIS A 119 20.60 10.65 11.13
N LEU A 120 21.14 11.87 11.36
CA LEU A 120 21.26 12.88 10.30
C LEU A 120 22.11 12.38 9.14
N ARG A 121 23.20 11.66 9.43
CA ARG A 121 24.03 11.04 8.40
C ARG A 121 23.23 10.05 7.56
N GLN A 122 22.47 9.16 8.19
CA GLN A 122 21.62 8.20 7.46
C GLN A 122 20.57 8.90 6.61
N VAL A 123 19.92 9.95 7.13
CA VAL A 123 18.91 10.73 6.40
C VAL A 123 19.53 11.44 5.19
N ILE A 124 20.72 12.03 5.36
CA ILE A 124 21.44 12.69 4.26
C ILE A 124 21.89 11.66 3.22
N GLU A 125 22.48 10.54 3.65
CA GLU A 125 22.92 9.47 2.73
C GLU A 125 21.74 8.94 1.92
N ALA A 126 20.59 8.69 2.55
CA ALA A 126 19.37 8.27 1.86
C ALA A 126 18.86 9.33 0.86
N GLY A 127 18.81 10.60 1.27
CA GLY A 127 18.36 11.69 0.40
C GLY A 127 19.29 11.94 -0.78
N VAL A 128 20.60 11.81 -0.58
CA VAL A 128 21.60 11.91 -1.66
C VAL A 128 21.46 10.75 -2.64
N LEU A 129 21.25 9.53 -2.15
CA LEU A 129 21.03 8.36 -3.03
C LEU A 129 19.77 8.53 -3.88
N GLU A 130 18.66 8.97 -3.28
CA GLU A 130 17.42 9.25 -4.01
C GLU A 130 17.62 10.32 -5.09
N GLN A 131 18.33 11.40 -4.75
CA GLN A 131 18.64 12.46 -5.71
C GLN A 131 19.56 11.98 -6.84
N ILE A 132 20.54 11.12 -6.53
CA ILE A 132 21.41 10.51 -7.55
C ILE A 132 20.58 9.63 -8.47
N ASP A 133 19.69 8.79 -7.93
CA ASP A 133 18.83 7.91 -8.73
C ASP A 133 17.93 8.71 -9.68
N GLU A 134 17.36 9.83 -9.21
CA GLU A 134 16.57 10.73 -10.04
C GLU A 134 17.41 11.36 -11.16
N GLN A 135 18.61 11.86 -10.85
CA GLN A 135 19.52 12.44 -11.84
C GLN A 135 20.01 11.41 -12.86
N VAL A 136 20.36 10.20 -12.41
CA VAL A 136 20.77 9.10 -13.28
C VAL A 136 19.62 8.73 -14.21
N LYS A 137 18.39 8.62 -13.70
CA LYS A 137 17.20 8.34 -14.52
C LYS A 137 16.98 9.42 -15.58
N GLU A 138 17.13 10.70 -15.23
CA GLU A 138 17.01 11.82 -16.17
C GLU A 138 18.12 11.79 -17.23
N GLN A 139 19.37 11.58 -16.84
CA GLN A 139 20.51 11.52 -17.77
C GLN A 139 20.43 10.31 -18.68
N VAL A 140 20.09 9.14 -18.15
CA VAL A 140 19.83 7.93 -18.93
C VAL A 140 18.70 8.20 -19.92
N GLY A 141 17.58 8.80 -19.50
CA GLY A 141 16.47 9.15 -20.39
C GLY A 141 16.85 10.10 -21.53
N ARG A 142 17.82 11.00 -21.31
CA ARG A 142 18.36 11.89 -22.37
C ARG A 142 19.31 11.17 -23.33
N ILE A 143 20.11 10.25 -22.80
CA ILE A 143 21.16 9.57 -23.55
C ILE A 143 20.60 8.38 -24.34
N LEU A 144 19.68 7.62 -23.75
CA LEU A 144 19.13 6.39 -24.31
C LEU A 144 18.63 6.55 -25.77
N PRO A 145 17.88 7.61 -26.14
CA PRO A 145 17.40 7.80 -27.51
C PRO A 145 18.51 8.00 -28.54
N SER A 146 19.68 8.48 -28.12
CA SER A 146 20.83 8.68 -29.02
C SER A 146 21.59 7.38 -29.33
N TYR A 147 21.55 6.41 -28.42
CA TYR A 147 22.24 5.12 -28.56
C TYR A 147 21.32 4.01 -29.08
N PHE A 148 20.00 4.13 -28.85
CA PHE A 148 18.99 3.19 -29.29
C PHE A 148 18.02 3.88 -30.23
N PRO A 149 18.20 3.73 -31.56
CA PRO A 149 17.23 4.19 -32.53
C PRO A 149 15.85 3.61 -32.20
N GLN A 150 14.81 4.45 -32.26
CA GLN A 150 13.44 4.04 -31.96
C GLN A 150 13.01 2.84 -32.81
N ASP A 151 13.45 2.78 -34.07
CA ASP A 151 13.19 1.69 -35.01
C ASP A 151 13.58 0.31 -34.45
N VAL A 152 14.70 0.22 -33.72
CA VAL A 152 15.17 -1.05 -33.12
C VAL A 152 14.34 -1.42 -31.91
N LEU A 153 13.90 -0.44 -31.12
CA LEU A 153 13.01 -0.68 -29.98
C LEU A 153 11.65 -1.18 -30.46
N ASP A 154 11.11 -0.55 -31.50
CA ASP A 154 9.86 -0.92 -32.14
C ASP A 154 9.96 -2.33 -32.76
N GLU A 155 11.09 -2.67 -33.39
CA GLU A 155 11.36 -4.00 -33.92
C GLU A 155 11.45 -5.07 -32.81
N VAL A 156 12.12 -4.77 -31.69
CA VAL A 156 12.18 -5.68 -30.53
C VAL A 156 10.79 -5.89 -29.91
N GLU A 157 9.99 -4.84 -29.79
CA GLU A 157 8.62 -4.94 -29.32
C GLU A 157 7.77 -5.78 -30.29
N HIS A 158 7.93 -5.58 -31.59
CA HIS A 158 7.26 -6.37 -32.61
C HIS A 158 7.61 -7.86 -32.51
N TYR A 159 8.89 -8.21 -32.38
CA TYR A 159 9.29 -9.61 -32.21
C TYR A 159 8.83 -10.21 -30.88
N ARG A 160 8.76 -9.43 -29.81
CA ARG A 160 8.16 -9.90 -28.54
C ARG A 160 6.70 -10.26 -28.73
N GLN A 161 5.92 -9.40 -29.39
CA GLN A 161 4.52 -9.68 -29.70
C GLN A 161 4.37 -10.94 -30.56
N GLN A 162 5.24 -11.12 -31.57
CA GLN A 162 5.25 -12.35 -32.38
C GLN A 162 5.59 -13.59 -31.56
N LEU A 163 6.58 -13.52 -30.66
CA LEU A 163 6.94 -14.65 -29.79
C LEU A 163 5.80 -15.00 -28.85
N ASP A 164 5.11 -14.01 -28.28
CA ASP A 164 3.94 -14.24 -27.44
C ASP A 164 2.80 -14.90 -28.21
N GLU A 165 2.57 -14.50 -29.47
CA GLU A 165 1.59 -15.14 -30.35
C GLU A 165 1.98 -16.60 -30.65
N VAL A 166 3.23 -16.87 -31.00
CA VAL A 166 3.73 -18.22 -31.30
C VAL A 166 3.68 -19.11 -30.07
N GLN A 167 4.13 -18.63 -28.91
CA GLN A 167 4.08 -19.36 -27.65
C GLN A 167 2.65 -19.72 -27.28
N ARG A 168 1.72 -18.79 -27.50
CA ARG A 168 0.29 -19.01 -27.27
C ARG A 168 -0.30 -20.02 -28.24
N ALA A 169 0.03 -19.92 -29.53
CA ALA A 169 -0.40 -20.86 -30.55
C ALA A 169 0.14 -22.27 -30.27
N LEU A 170 1.39 -22.38 -29.83
CA LEU A 170 2.02 -23.62 -29.42
C LEU A 170 1.28 -24.23 -28.23
N HIS A 171 1.09 -23.46 -27.15
CA HIS A 171 0.36 -23.92 -25.97
C HIS A 171 -1.06 -24.36 -26.34
N ASN A 172 -1.77 -23.59 -27.16
CA ASN A 172 -3.12 -23.95 -27.61
C ASN A 172 -3.13 -25.25 -28.43
N SER A 173 -2.12 -25.47 -29.28
CA SER A 173 -1.97 -26.72 -30.04
C SER A 173 -1.67 -27.91 -29.12
N GLU A 174 -0.78 -27.73 -28.13
CA GLU A 174 -0.45 -28.76 -27.14
C GLU A 174 -1.65 -29.09 -26.25
N SER A 175 -2.37 -28.08 -25.75
CA SER A 175 -3.61 -28.25 -24.99
C SER A 175 -4.67 -28.97 -25.80
N ARG A 176 -4.88 -28.62 -27.08
CA ARG A 176 -5.81 -29.33 -27.96
C ARG A 176 -5.42 -30.79 -28.15
N LYS A 177 -4.12 -31.07 -28.33
CA LYS A 177 -3.60 -32.44 -28.43
C LYS A 177 -3.85 -33.21 -27.14
N ALA A 178 -3.57 -32.62 -25.98
CA ALA A 178 -3.83 -33.25 -24.68
C ALA A 178 -5.34 -33.52 -24.47
N ASN A 179 -6.18 -32.53 -24.79
CA ASN A 179 -7.64 -32.64 -24.71
C ASN A 179 -8.22 -33.69 -25.66
N SER A 180 -7.59 -33.93 -26.81
CA SER A 180 -8.02 -34.98 -27.75
C SER A 180 -7.84 -36.40 -27.23
N LEU A 181 -6.92 -36.58 -26.27
CA LEU A 181 -6.67 -37.87 -25.61
C LEU A 181 -7.70 -38.15 -24.49
N LEU A 182 -8.49 -37.15 -24.09
CA LEU A 182 -9.55 -37.33 -23.10
C LEU A 182 -10.62 -38.28 -23.66
N ARG A 183 -11.02 -39.25 -22.83
CA ARG A 183 -12.01 -40.27 -23.21
C ARG A 183 -13.36 -39.95 -22.57
N SER A 184 -14.45 -40.36 -23.23
CA SER A 184 -15.82 -40.18 -22.75
C SER A 184 -16.13 -40.87 -21.41
N ASN A 185 -15.31 -41.85 -21.00
CA ASN A 185 -15.45 -42.55 -19.72
C ASN A 185 -14.74 -41.86 -18.54
N ARG A 186 -13.93 -40.81 -18.79
CA ARG A 186 -13.18 -40.07 -17.77
C ARG A 186 -13.54 -38.59 -17.79
N LEU A 187 -14.77 -38.29 -17.36
CA LEU A 187 -15.32 -36.93 -17.37
C LEU A 187 -14.74 -36.00 -16.29
N THR A 188 -14.02 -36.56 -15.33
CA THR A 188 -13.38 -35.83 -14.21
C THR A 188 -11.95 -35.43 -14.51
N ASP A 189 -11.40 -35.84 -15.66
CA ASP A 189 -10.04 -35.46 -16.05
C ASP A 189 -10.02 -33.96 -16.39
N PRO A 190 -8.95 -33.23 -15.99
CA PRO A 190 -8.88 -31.78 -16.18
C PRO A 190 -8.77 -31.43 -17.65
N LEU A 191 -9.50 -30.39 -18.05
CA LEU A 191 -9.42 -29.82 -19.38
C LEU A 191 -8.24 -28.85 -19.45
N HIS A 192 -7.33 -29.08 -20.39
CA HIS A 192 -6.18 -28.19 -20.59
C HIS A 192 -6.66 -26.86 -21.16
N THR A 193 -6.16 -25.78 -20.59
CA THR A 193 -6.59 -24.41 -20.90
C THR A 193 -6.16 -23.99 -22.29
N ILE A 194 -6.98 -23.14 -22.90
CA ILE A 194 -6.71 -22.52 -24.18
C ILE A 194 -6.74 -21.01 -23.98
N TYR A 195 -5.70 -20.34 -24.45
CA TYR A 195 -5.60 -18.89 -24.41
C TYR A 195 -6.37 -18.26 -25.56
N LYS A 196 -6.98 -17.11 -25.29
CA LYS A 196 -7.68 -16.26 -26.27
C LYS A 196 -6.69 -15.48 -27.15
N THR A 197 -7.21 -14.70 -28.09
CA THR A 197 -6.43 -13.77 -28.92
C THR A 197 -5.78 -12.62 -28.13
N ASP A 198 -6.21 -12.38 -26.90
CA ASP A 198 -5.60 -11.40 -25.98
C ASP A 198 -4.53 -12.02 -25.05
N GLY A 199 -4.35 -13.34 -25.06
CA GLY A 199 -3.39 -14.05 -24.20
C GLY A 199 -3.91 -14.38 -22.79
N THR A 200 -5.15 -14.03 -22.50
CA THR A 200 -5.82 -14.38 -21.25
C THR A 200 -6.64 -15.66 -21.40
N VAL A 201 -7.03 -16.25 -20.26
CA VAL A 201 -7.99 -17.35 -20.21
C VAL A 201 -9.32 -16.81 -19.70
N SER A 202 -10.42 -17.25 -20.31
CA SER A 202 -11.75 -16.88 -19.82
C SER A 202 -11.96 -17.34 -18.37
N SER A 203 -12.57 -16.50 -17.55
CA SER A 203 -13.02 -16.88 -16.19
C SER A 203 -14.10 -17.96 -16.23
N LEU A 204 -14.82 -18.07 -17.35
CA LEU A 204 -15.86 -19.06 -17.60
C LEU A 204 -15.29 -20.37 -18.18
N PHE A 205 -13.96 -20.49 -18.31
CA PHE A 205 -13.34 -21.70 -18.82
C PHE A 205 -13.54 -22.87 -17.84
N PRO A 206 -14.12 -24.00 -18.28
CA PRO A 206 -14.40 -25.13 -17.41
C PRO A 206 -13.11 -25.83 -16.98
N ARG A 207 -13.04 -26.22 -15.71
CA ARG A 207 -11.88 -26.94 -15.16
C ARG A 207 -11.80 -28.38 -15.69
N ASP A 208 -12.96 -29.03 -15.82
CA ASP A 208 -13.07 -30.44 -16.22
C ASP A 208 -14.19 -30.62 -17.26
N VAL A 209 -14.17 -31.73 -17.99
CA VAL A 209 -15.19 -32.03 -19.01
C VAL A 209 -16.60 -32.14 -18.39
N LYS A 210 -16.71 -32.64 -17.17
CA LYS A 210 -17.98 -32.65 -16.42
C LYS A 210 -18.55 -31.24 -16.22
N SER A 211 -17.69 -30.28 -15.87
CA SER A 211 -18.13 -28.88 -15.67
C SER A 211 -18.55 -28.23 -16.99
N LEU A 212 -17.89 -28.59 -18.09
CA LEU A 212 -18.28 -28.16 -19.45
C LEU A 212 -19.68 -28.69 -19.83
N PHE A 213 -20.02 -29.93 -19.48
CA PHE A 213 -21.35 -30.49 -19.76
C PHE A 213 -22.47 -29.96 -18.85
N SER A 214 -22.13 -29.55 -17.63
CA SER A 214 -23.10 -28.96 -16.70
C SER A 214 -23.32 -27.46 -16.92
N MET A 215 -22.63 -26.85 -17.89
CA MET A 215 -22.74 -25.43 -18.19
C MET A 215 -24.14 -25.08 -18.72
N ASP A 216 -24.66 -23.94 -18.32
CA ASP A 216 -25.91 -23.38 -18.80
C ASP A 216 -25.77 -22.82 -20.23
N ALA A 217 -26.91 -22.60 -20.88
CA ALA A 217 -26.93 -22.14 -22.27
C ALA A 217 -26.33 -20.74 -22.43
N GLU A 218 -26.51 -19.86 -21.45
CA GLU A 218 -26.04 -18.47 -21.49
C GLU A 218 -24.53 -18.40 -21.35
N THR A 219 -23.97 -19.10 -20.35
CA THR A 219 -22.51 -19.19 -20.16
C THR A 219 -21.82 -19.82 -21.37
N ALA A 220 -22.41 -20.83 -22.02
CA ALA A 220 -21.84 -21.43 -23.22
C ALA A 220 -21.81 -20.47 -24.43
N ILE A 221 -22.79 -19.57 -24.54
CA ILE A 221 -22.83 -18.53 -25.59
C ILE A 221 -21.75 -17.49 -25.33
N LEU A 222 -21.67 -16.96 -24.10
CA LEU A 222 -20.65 -15.99 -23.70
C LEU A 222 -19.24 -16.55 -23.90
N LEU A 223 -19.03 -17.83 -23.58
CA LEU A 223 -17.75 -18.50 -23.78
C LEU A 223 -17.39 -18.61 -25.27
N LEU A 224 -18.35 -18.87 -26.16
CA LEU A 224 -18.07 -18.88 -27.61
C LEU A 224 -17.69 -17.48 -28.12
N GLU A 225 -18.41 -16.46 -27.67
CA GLU A 225 -18.19 -15.07 -28.03
C GLU A 225 -16.81 -14.57 -27.55
N GLU A 226 -16.43 -14.86 -26.31
CA GLU A 226 -15.14 -14.49 -25.74
C GLU A 226 -13.94 -15.12 -26.45
N TYR A 227 -14.13 -16.26 -27.11
CA TYR A 227 -13.12 -16.93 -27.93
C TYR A 227 -13.25 -16.59 -29.42
N GLY A 228 -14.10 -15.62 -29.78
CA GLY A 228 -14.26 -15.11 -31.14
C GLY A 228 -15.00 -16.05 -32.09
N MET A 229 -15.78 -17.00 -31.57
CA MET A 229 -16.57 -17.93 -32.38
C MET A 229 -17.94 -17.32 -32.71
N THR A 230 -18.18 -17.01 -33.98
CA THR A 230 -19.40 -16.34 -34.46
C THR A 230 -20.59 -17.28 -34.71
N ASP A 231 -20.36 -18.59 -34.68
CA ASP A 231 -21.37 -19.62 -35.02
C ASP A 231 -22.22 -20.03 -33.82
N VAL A 232 -22.86 -19.07 -33.14
CA VAL A 232 -23.70 -19.36 -31.97
C VAL A 232 -25.03 -19.99 -32.42
N SER A 233 -25.40 -21.10 -31.81
CA SER A 233 -26.69 -21.77 -32.03
C SER A 233 -27.67 -21.48 -30.90
N ALA A 234 -28.98 -21.62 -31.20
CA ALA A 234 -30.05 -21.56 -30.20
C ALA A 234 -30.07 -22.77 -29.25
N THR A 235 -29.30 -23.82 -29.53
CA THR A 235 -29.27 -25.05 -28.71
C THR A 235 -27.97 -25.13 -27.90
N ARG A 236 -28.09 -25.30 -26.58
CA ARG A 236 -26.96 -25.45 -25.66
C ARG A 236 -26.01 -26.55 -26.09
N GLU A 237 -26.54 -27.72 -26.43
CA GLU A 237 -25.75 -28.90 -26.80
C GLU A 237 -24.85 -28.60 -28.01
N ARG A 238 -25.35 -27.82 -28.98
CA ARG A 238 -24.58 -27.45 -30.16
C ARG A 238 -23.47 -26.45 -29.84
N ASN A 239 -23.73 -25.49 -28.95
CA ASN A 239 -22.74 -24.53 -28.49
C ASN A 239 -21.61 -25.21 -27.70
N VAL A 240 -21.98 -26.09 -26.76
CA VAL A 240 -21.02 -26.89 -25.98
C VAL A 240 -20.22 -27.82 -26.89
N ASN A 241 -20.86 -28.51 -27.83
CA ASN A 241 -20.17 -29.38 -28.79
C ASN A 241 -19.19 -28.60 -29.69
N ARG A 242 -19.54 -27.37 -30.07
CA ARG A 242 -18.66 -26.51 -30.86
C ARG A 242 -17.44 -26.08 -30.05
N PHE A 243 -17.65 -25.68 -28.80
CA PHE A 243 -16.55 -25.36 -27.88
C PHE A 243 -15.66 -26.59 -27.61
N MET A 244 -16.25 -27.78 -27.45
CA MET A 244 -15.49 -29.03 -27.32
C MET A 244 -14.61 -29.31 -28.54
N GLN A 245 -15.13 -29.11 -29.76
CA GLN A 245 -14.36 -29.24 -30.99
C GLN A 245 -13.21 -28.22 -31.04
N PHE A 246 -13.47 -26.97 -30.65
CA PHE A 246 -12.44 -25.94 -30.54
C PHE A 246 -11.34 -26.31 -29.53
N CYS A 247 -11.74 -26.96 -28.42
CA CYS A 247 -10.83 -27.48 -27.41
C CYS A 247 -10.09 -28.75 -27.82
N GLY A 248 -10.41 -29.36 -28.96
CA GLY A 248 -9.80 -30.60 -29.45
C GLY A 248 -10.40 -31.87 -28.86
N VAL A 249 -11.50 -31.80 -28.12
CA VAL A 249 -12.17 -32.97 -27.53
C VAL A 249 -12.93 -33.73 -28.62
N SER A 250 -12.69 -35.04 -28.73
CA SER A 250 -13.10 -35.87 -29.88
C SER A 250 -14.51 -36.46 -29.79
N TYR A 251 -15.20 -36.33 -28.65
CA TYR A 251 -16.56 -36.85 -28.46
C TYR A 251 -17.58 -35.72 -28.28
N GLN A 252 -18.84 -36.01 -28.62
CA GLN A 252 -19.91 -35.02 -28.67
C GLN A 252 -21.03 -35.39 -27.70
N LEU A 253 -21.68 -34.37 -27.14
CA LEU A 253 -22.91 -34.49 -26.38
C LEU A 253 -24.05 -34.78 -27.36
N LEU A 254 -24.62 -35.98 -27.26
CA LEU A 254 -25.82 -36.34 -28.02
C LEU A 254 -27.03 -35.66 -27.36
N ALA A 255 -27.78 -34.88 -28.14
CA ALA A 255 -29.07 -34.37 -27.70
C ALA A 255 -30.01 -35.55 -27.44
N ALA A 256 -30.57 -35.63 -26.23
CA ALA A 256 -31.54 -36.67 -25.92
C ALA A 256 -32.73 -36.57 -26.90
N PRO A 257 -33.17 -37.68 -27.52
CA PRO A 257 -34.31 -37.64 -28.42
C PRO A 257 -35.53 -37.17 -27.64
N ARG A 258 -36.17 -36.08 -28.11
CA ARG A 258 -37.47 -35.63 -27.59
C ARG A 258 -38.43 -36.82 -27.68
N ARG A 259 -38.85 -37.39 -26.54
CA ARG A 259 -39.92 -38.39 -26.52
C ARG A 259 -41.15 -37.79 -27.23
N PRO A 260 -41.72 -38.46 -28.25
CA PRO A 260 -42.99 -38.02 -28.80
C PRO A 260 -44.04 -38.13 -27.69
N THR A 261 -44.63 -36.98 -27.31
CA THR A 261 -45.82 -36.93 -26.48
C THR A 261 -46.94 -37.59 -27.26
N ASN A 262 -47.31 -38.80 -26.85
CA ASN A 262 -48.39 -39.57 -27.44
C ASN A 262 -49.70 -38.78 -27.27
N PRO A 263 -50.39 -38.34 -28.35
CA PRO A 263 -51.67 -37.68 -28.21
C PRO A 263 -52.72 -38.73 -27.81
N THR A 264 -53.18 -38.62 -26.56
CA THR A 264 -54.52 -38.89 -26.07
C THR A 264 -55.40 -39.77 -26.96
N GLN A 265 -55.54 -41.04 -26.59
CA GLN A 265 -56.73 -41.84 -26.92
C GLN A 265 -57.96 -41.16 -26.31
N GLY A 266 -58.78 -40.55 -27.15
CA GLY A 266 -60.16 -40.21 -26.85
C GLY A 266 -61.04 -40.86 -27.91
N ALA A 267 -61.67 -41.99 -27.56
CA ALA A 267 -62.90 -42.49 -28.19
C ALA A 267 -63.28 -43.84 -27.54
N SER A 268 -64.23 -43.80 -26.61
CA SER A 268 -65.42 -44.69 -26.56
C SER A 268 -66.29 -44.25 -25.40
#